data_AF-A0AAV0ZRT7-F1
#
_entry.id   AF-A0AAV0ZRT7-F1
#
_cell.length_a   1.000
_cell.length_b   1.000
_cell.length_c   1.000
_cell.angle_alpha   90.00
_cell.angle_beta   90.00
_cell.angle_gamma   90.00
#
_symmetry.space_group_name_H-M   'P 1'
#
loop_
_entity.id
_entity.type
_entity.pdbx_description
1 polymer ?
#
loop_
_entity_poly.entity_id
_entity_poly.type
_entity_poly.pdbx_seq_one_letter_code
_entity_poly.pdbx_strand_id
1 'polypeptide(L)'
;MWPQGNSTFCETLSSLTSKTRELSLLILKMVVEGFGLPEKYISEVEELNSYNDSRMTRYQLPEDNKDSEIALVPHTDKGTIALICHNEVQGLQVLPKSGNWVNVNIPPNGYIVLVGDMLKAWSNGRLQAPTHRVVTRGDKERLAFILFAVPKQDTLIKVPSELVDEDHPLRYKPFKYEDFIDFHYTTRTEKGVLEQLAGI
;
A
#
# COMPACT_ATOMS: atom_id res chain seq x y z
N MET A 1 -22.09 3.42 16.49
CA MET A 1 -21.46 3.08 15.18
C MET A 1 -21.76 1.62 14.89
N TRP A 2 -21.94 1.26 13.62
CA TRP A 2 -22.34 -0.02 13.03
C TRP A 2 -22.57 -1.24 13.97
N PRO A 3 -23.69 -1.98 13.82
CA PRO A 3 -24.70 -1.85 12.78
C PRO A 3 -25.83 -0.85 13.10
N GLN A 4 -25.88 -0.27 14.31
CA GLN A 4 -27.02 0.53 14.77
C GLN A 4 -27.08 1.97 14.20
N GLY A 5 -26.51 2.25 13.02
CA GLY A 5 -26.50 3.61 12.47
C GLY A 5 -26.29 3.69 10.95
N ASN A 6 -26.88 4.74 10.36
CA ASN A 6 -26.82 5.18 8.94
C ASN A 6 -26.63 4.02 7.93
N SER A 7 -27.73 3.32 7.62
CA SER A 7 -27.74 2.20 6.66
C SER A 7 -27.16 2.60 5.30
N THR A 8 -27.53 3.78 4.78
CA THR A 8 -27.03 4.29 3.50
C THR A 8 -25.51 4.43 3.47
N PHE A 9 -24.92 4.98 4.53
CA PHE A 9 -23.46 5.11 4.64
C PHE A 9 -22.77 3.75 4.56
N CYS A 10 -23.33 2.76 5.24
CA CYS A 10 -22.68 1.47 5.36
C CYS A 10 -22.90 0.57 4.14
N GLU A 11 -24.07 0.65 3.51
CA GLU A 11 -24.31 0.07 2.18
C GLU A 11 -23.33 0.65 1.15
N THR A 12 -23.12 1.97 1.19
CA THR A 12 -22.15 2.66 0.32
C THR A 12 -20.73 2.17 0.59
N LEU A 13 -20.31 2.12 1.86
CA LEU A 13 -18.97 1.66 2.23
C LEU A 13 -18.73 0.19 1.86
N SER A 14 -19.74 -0.66 2.06
CA SER A 14 -19.69 -2.08 1.66
C SER A 14 -19.54 -2.22 0.14
N SER A 15 -20.34 -1.50 -0.64
CA SER A 15 -20.26 -1.49 -2.10
C SER A 15 -18.91 -0.99 -2.61
N LEU A 16 -18.42 0.12 -2.05
CA LEU A 16 -17.12 0.70 -2.37
C LEU A 16 -15.98 -0.27 -2.06
N THR A 17 -16.01 -0.89 -0.89
CA THR A 17 -15.00 -1.87 -0.45
C THR A 17 -14.98 -3.08 -1.37
N SER A 18 -16.15 -3.65 -1.71
CA SER A 18 -16.25 -4.81 -2.61
C SER A 18 -15.67 -4.51 -3.99
N LYS A 19 -16.08 -3.39 -4.60
CA LYS A 19 -15.58 -2.99 -5.93
C LYS A 19 -14.09 -2.68 -5.93
N THR A 20 -13.58 -2.05 -4.87
CA THR A 20 -12.15 -1.75 -4.74
C THR A 20 -11.32 -3.02 -4.53
N ARG A 21 -11.89 -4.04 -3.85
CA ARG A 21 -11.26 -5.35 -3.70
C ARG A 21 -11.17 -6.10 -5.03
N GLU A 22 -12.22 -6.08 -5.85
CA GLU A 22 -12.17 -6.65 -7.20
C GLU A 22 -11.09 -5.98 -8.04
N LEU A 23 -10.99 -4.65 -7.96
CA LEU A 23 -9.94 -3.88 -8.62
C LEU A 23 -8.53 -4.26 -8.11
N SER A 24 -8.35 -4.45 -6.80
CA SER A 24 -7.04 -4.81 -6.24
C SER A 24 -6.57 -6.18 -6.72
N LEU A 25 -7.46 -7.17 -6.79
CA LEU A 25 -7.16 -8.50 -7.37
C LEU A 25 -6.80 -8.40 -8.86
N LEU A 26 -7.56 -7.63 -9.63
CA LEU A 26 -7.28 -7.42 -11.06
C LEU A 26 -5.89 -6.80 -11.28
N ILE A 27 -5.51 -5.80 -10.49
CA ILE A 27 -4.19 -5.16 -10.57
C ILE A 27 -3.08 -6.18 -10.28
N LEU A 28 -3.24 -7.02 -9.25
CA LEU A 28 -2.22 -8.02 -8.91
C LEU A 28 -2.06 -9.06 -10.02
N LYS A 29 -3.16 -9.49 -10.66
CA LYS A 29 -3.11 -10.33 -11.87
C LYS A 29 -2.35 -9.64 -13.00
N MET A 30 -2.63 -8.36 -13.26
CA MET A 30 -1.90 -7.57 -14.27
C MET A 30 -0.41 -7.45 -13.95
N VAL A 31 -0.01 -7.41 -12.68
CA VAL A 31 1.40 -7.42 -12.29
C VAL A 31 2.07 -8.74 -12.67
N VAL A 32 1.41 -9.88 -12.42
CA VAL A 32 1.91 -11.20 -12.82
C VAL A 32 2.09 -11.28 -14.34
N GLU A 33 1.06 -10.89 -15.09
CA GLU A 33 1.10 -10.86 -16.56
C GLU A 33 2.16 -9.89 -17.09
N GLY A 34 2.30 -8.72 -16.48
CA GLY A 34 3.28 -7.70 -16.86
C GLY A 34 4.73 -8.13 -16.66
N PHE A 35 4.99 -9.06 -15.73
CA PHE A 35 6.29 -9.71 -15.58
C PHE A 35 6.48 -10.93 -16.50
N GLY A 36 5.46 -11.33 -17.27
CA GLY A 36 5.50 -12.53 -18.11
C GLY A 36 5.55 -13.83 -17.30
N LEU A 37 5.03 -13.81 -16.07
CA LEU A 37 5.09 -14.95 -15.17
C LEU A 37 4.00 -15.99 -15.49
N PRO A 38 4.26 -17.29 -15.25
CA PRO A 38 3.25 -18.33 -15.43
C PRO A 38 2.01 -18.13 -14.55
N GLU A 39 0.85 -18.61 -15.00
CA GLU A 39 -0.45 -18.46 -14.32
C GLU A 39 -0.47 -18.95 -12.87
N LYS A 40 0.40 -19.90 -12.49
CA LYS A 40 0.55 -20.37 -11.11
C LYS A 40 0.80 -19.23 -10.11
N TYR A 41 1.42 -18.13 -10.56
CA TYR A 41 1.71 -16.96 -9.74
C TYR A 41 0.50 -16.05 -9.52
N ILE A 42 -0.60 -16.23 -10.27
CA ILE A 42 -1.86 -15.52 -10.02
C ILE A 42 -2.41 -15.94 -8.65
N SER A 43 -2.50 -17.24 -8.37
CA SER A 43 -2.93 -17.71 -7.05
C SER A 43 -1.99 -17.26 -5.93
N GLU A 44 -0.67 -17.26 -6.18
CA GLU A 44 0.30 -16.79 -5.17
C GLU A 44 0.13 -15.30 -4.86
N VAL A 45 -0.09 -14.44 -5.86
CA VAL A 45 -0.27 -13.01 -5.61
C VAL A 45 -1.64 -12.71 -4.99
N GLU A 46 -2.66 -13.53 -5.27
CA GLU A 46 -3.98 -13.45 -4.62
C GLU A 46 -3.89 -13.78 -3.12
N GLU A 47 -3.02 -14.71 -2.72
CA GLU A 47 -2.75 -14.98 -1.29
C GLU A 47 -2.11 -13.78 -0.59
N LEU A 48 -1.38 -12.92 -1.32
CA LEU A 48 -0.89 -11.64 -0.79
C LEU A 48 -2.02 -10.62 -0.55
N ASN A 49 -3.25 -10.92 -0.98
CA ASN A 49 -4.47 -10.15 -0.78
C ASN A 49 -5.54 -10.98 -0.05
N SER A 50 -5.12 -11.77 0.94
CA SER A 50 -5.97 -12.69 1.70
C SER A 50 -7.12 -11.98 2.44
N TYR A 51 -6.88 -10.78 2.96
CA TYR A 51 -7.92 -9.93 3.51
C TYR A 51 -7.71 -8.47 3.13
N ASN A 52 -8.75 -7.64 3.35
CA ASN A 52 -8.70 -6.23 3.06
C ASN A 52 -9.10 -5.40 4.28
N ASP A 53 -8.24 -4.45 4.63
CA ASP A 53 -8.57 -3.41 5.60
C ASP A 53 -9.00 -2.16 4.86
N SER A 54 -10.16 -1.61 5.23
CA SER A 54 -10.59 -0.31 4.73
C SER A 54 -10.37 0.75 5.81
N ARG A 55 -9.86 1.91 5.40
CA ARG A 55 -9.64 3.06 6.29
C ARG A 55 -10.24 4.31 5.67
N MET A 56 -11.09 4.96 6.44
CA MET A 56 -11.57 6.31 6.14
C MET A 56 -10.83 7.30 7.03
N THR A 57 -10.12 8.25 6.42
CA THR A 57 -9.29 9.22 7.15
C THR A 57 -9.73 10.63 6.84
N ARG A 58 -9.93 11.42 7.89
CA ARG A 58 -10.11 12.88 7.82
C ARG A 58 -8.84 13.56 8.29
N TYR A 59 -8.21 14.32 7.41
CA TYR A 59 -7.05 15.15 7.73
C TYR A 59 -7.55 16.57 8.01
N GLN A 60 -7.44 16.99 9.27
CA GLN A 60 -7.85 18.31 9.74
C GLN A 60 -6.89 19.39 9.24
N LEU A 61 -7.41 20.61 9.12
CA LEU A 61 -6.60 21.79 8.85
C LEU A 61 -5.96 22.29 10.14
N PRO A 62 -4.73 22.82 10.08
CA PRO A 62 -4.11 23.50 11.23
C PRO A 62 -4.92 24.73 11.65
N GLU A 63 -5.01 25.02 12.95
CA GLU A 63 -5.75 26.18 13.48
C GLU A 63 -5.25 27.52 12.93
N ASP A 64 -3.95 27.64 12.68
CA ASP A 64 -3.31 28.87 12.23
C ASP A 64 -3.32 29.07 10.70
N ASN A 65 -3.83 28.08 9.94
CA ASN A 65 -4.00 28.11 8.49
C ASN A 65 -2.75 28.56 7.68
N LYS A 66 -1.56 28.46 8.30
CA LYS A 66 -0.28 28.88 7.75
C LYS A 66 0.59 27.65 7.53
N ASP A 67 1.05 27.52 6.29
CA ASP A 67 1.98 26.51 5.80
C ASP A 67 1.51 25.04 5.79
N SER A 68 2.19 24.28 4.94
CA SER A 68 1.92 22.87 4.65
C SER A 68 2.40 21.99 5.81
N GLU A 69 1.52 21.64 6.75
CA GLU A 69 1.87 20.72 7.83
C GLU A 69 1.83 19.25 7.40
N ILE A 70 2.70 18.43 8.01
CA ILE A 70 2.72 16.98 7.81
C ILE A 70 1.56 16.37 8.61
N ALA A 71 0.50 15.97 7.92
CA ALA A 71 -0.70 15.36 8.50
C ALA A 71 -0.61 13.83 8.61
N LEU A 72 0.27 13.20 7.83
CA LEU A 72 0.68 11.80 8.00
C LEU A 72 2.19 11.72 7.80
N VAL A 73 2.90 11.16 8.77
CA VAL A 73 4.36 11.05 8.74
C VAL A 73 4.85 10.15 7.59
N PRO A 74 6.08 10.36 7.10
CA PRO A 74 6.70 9.49 6.09
C PRO A 74 6.72 8.02 6.50
N HIS A 75 6.19 7.13 5.65
CA HIS A 75 6.21 5.68 5.88
C HIS A 75 6.10 4.90 4.56
N THR A 76 6.27 3.58 4.63
CA THR A 76 5.87 2.62 3.58
C THR A 76 4.75 1.74 4.10
N ASP A 77 3.86 1.30 3.21
CA ASP A 77 2.79 0.36 3.55
C ASP A 77 3.34 -1.06 3.75
N LYS A 78 2.91 -1.73 4.82
CA LYS A 78 3.42 -3.05 5.22
C LYS A 78 2.74 -4.22 4.51
N GLY A 79 1.62 -3.96 3.85
CA GLY A 79 0.89 -4.95 3.06
C GLY A 79 1.43 -5.09 1.63
N THR A 80 0.53 -5.46 0.72
CA THR A 80 0.82 -5.79 -0.67
C THR A 80 0.62 -4.60 -1.59
N ILE A 81 -0.57 -4.00 -1.57
CA ILE A 81 -0.89 -2.75 -2.27
C ILE A 81 -1.90 -1.92 -1.47
N ALA A 82 -1.89 -0.61 -1.66
CA ALA A 82 -2.91 0.30 -1.14
C ALA A 82 -3.59 1.05 -2.30
N LEU A 83 -4.93 1.05 -2.33
CA LEU A 83 -5.73 1.79 -3.30
C LEU A 83 -6.36 2.99 -2.58
N ILE A 84 -6.06 4.19 -3.05
CA ILE A 84 -6.48 5.44 -2.37
C ILE A 84 -7.29 6.30 -3.33
N CYS A 85 -8.47 6.73 -2.86
CA CYS A 85 -9.24 7.81 -3.47
C CYS A 85 -9.58 8.88 -2.40
N HIS A 86 -9.93 10.08 -2.84
CA HIS A 86 -10.18 11.21 -1.94
C HIS A 86 -11.25 12.17 -2.47
N ASN A 87 -11.68 13.10 -1.63
CA ASN A 87 -12.64 14.18 -1.95
C ASN A 87 -12.03 15.30 -2.81
N GLU A 88 -11.21 14.95 -3.80
CA GLU A 88 -10.48 15.87 -4.71
C GLU A 88 -9.46 16.83 -4.05
N VAL A 89 -9.33 16.81 -2.72
CA VAL A 89 -8.29 17.56 -2.00
C VAL A 89 -6.96 16.81 -2.05
N GLN A 90 -6.00 17.38 -2.77
CA GLN A 90 -4.64 16.84 -2.91
C GLN A 90 -3.84 16.94 -1.61
N GLY A 91 -2.75 16.19 -1.50
CA GLY A 91 -1.89 16.22 -0.32
C GLY A 91 -0.98 15.01 -0.16
N LEU A 92 -1.20 13.96 -0.94
CA LEU A 92 -0.30 12.81 -0.99
C LEU A 92 1.03 13.21 -1.65
N GLN A 93 2.13 12.90 -0.97
CA GLN A 93 3.47 13.06 -1.52
C GLN A 93 4.23 11.74 -1.43
N VAL A 94 5.04 11.45 -2.44
CA VAL A 94 5.98 10.32 -2.46
C VAL A 94 7.41 10.83 -2.49
N LEU A 95 8.34 10.07 -1.94
CA LEU A 95 9.77 10.36 -1.93
C LEU A 95 10.48 9.42 -2.92
N PRO A 96 10.81 9.88 -4.14
CA PRO A 96 11.59 9.11 -5.08
C PRO A 96 13.05 9.01 -4.65
N LYS A 97 13.83 8.18 -5.34
CA LYS A 97 15.28 8.03 -5.13
C LYS A 97 16.07 9.33 -5.34
N SER A 98 15.52 10.32 -6.05
CA SER A 98 16.11 11.65 -6.22
C SER A 98 16.14 12.47 -4.92
N GLY A 99 15.43 12.05 -3.87
CA GLY A 99 15.49 12.66 -2.54
C GLY A 99 14.55 13.85 -2.34
N ASN A 100 13.79 14.27 -3.35
CA ASN A 100 12.85 15.37 -3.25
C ASN A 100 11.40 14.87 -3.25
N TRP A 101 10.59 15.34 -2.29
CA TRP A 101 9.16 15.02 -2.23
C TRP A 101 8.43 15.48 -3.49
N VAL A 102 7.66 14.57 -4.09
CA VAL A 102 6.84 14.84 -5.29
C VAL A 102 5.36 14.71 -4.92
N ASN A 103 4.57 15.70 -5.31
CA ASN A 103 3.11 15.63 -5.17
C ASN A 103 2.55 14.58 -6.11
N VAL A 104 1.65 13.74 -5.60
CA VAL A 104 0.88 12.80 -6.40
C VAL A 104 -0.50 13.42 -6.64
N ASN A 105 -0.76 13.77 -7.90
CA ASN A 105 -2.05 14.27 -8.32
C ASN A 105 -2.96 13.10 -8.70
N ILE A 106 -3.99 12.85 -7.91
CA ILE A 106 -5.03 11.87 -8.27
C ILE A 106 -6.12 12.60 -9.05
N PRO A 107 -6.46 12.16 -10.28
CA PRO A 107 -7.52 12.78 -11.07
C PRO A 107 -8.90 12.53 -10.43
N PRO A 108 -9.91 13.35 -10.76
CA PRO A 108 -11.30 13.08 -10.37
C PRO A 108 -11.71 11.67 -10.80
N ASN A 109 -12.45 10.96 -9.94
CA ASN A 109 -12.83 9.55 -10.11
C ASN A 109 -11.66 8.56 -10.26
N GLY A 110 -10.43 8.98 -9.96
CA GLY A 110 -9.23 8.15 -10.02
C GLY A 110 -8.89 7.49 -8.68
N TYR A 111 -8.10 6.43 -8.78
CA TYR A 111 -7.36 5.84 -7.67
C TYR A 111 -5.86 6.01 -7.91
N ILE A 112 -5.11 6.22 -6.85
CA ILE A 112 -3.68 5.90 -6.84
C ILE A 112 -3.51 4.50 -6.25
N VAL A 113 -2.58 3.74 -6.81
CA VAL A 113 -2.18 2.43 -6.30
C VAL A 113 -0.74 2.54 -5.82
N LEU A 114 -0.51 2.29 -4.54
CA LEU A 114 0.83 2.25 -3.96
C LEU A 114 1.24 0.79 -3.74
N VAL A 115 2.47 0.47 -4.12
CA VAL A 115 3.10 -0.82 -3.81
C VAL A 115 3.46 -0.84 -2.33
N GLY A 116 3.14 -1.94 -1.64
CA GLY A 116 3.56 -2.19 -0.27
C GLY A 116 4.81 -3.07 -0.20
N ASP A 117 5.36 -3.20 1.00
CA ASP A 117 6.58 -3.94 1.29
C ASP A 117 6.48 -5.42 0.85
N MET A 118 5.30 -6.05 0.92
CA MET A 118 5.12 -7.46 0.53
C MET A 118 5.24 -7.67 -0.97
N LEU A 119 4.63 -6.79 -1.78
CA LEU A 119 4.74 -6.89 -3.23
C LEU A 119 6.14 -6.48 -3.73
N LYS A 120 6.80 -5.53 -3.03
CA LYS A 120 8.22 -5.23 -3.25
C LYS A 120 9.10 -6.46 -3.01
N ALA A 121 8.89 -7.18 -1.91
CA ALA A 121 9.64 -8.40 -1.60
C ALA A 121 9.37 -9.49 -2.64
N TRP A 122 8.10 -9.79 -2.90
CA TRP A 122 7.68 -10.81 -3.87
C TRP A 122 8.24 -10.54 -5.28
N SER A 123 8.21 -9.28 -5.74
CA SER A 123 8.76 -8.90 -7.06
C SER A 123 10.30 -8.84 -7.12
N ASN A 124 11.02 -9.38 -6.13
CA ASN A 124 12.48 -9.27 -5.99
C ASN A 124 12.98 -7.81 -6.02
N GLY A 125 12.16 -6.86 -5.58
CA GLY A 125 12.47 -5.43 -5.61
C GLY A 125 12.38 -4.79 -6.99
N ARG A 126 11.78 -5.45 -7.99
CA ARG A 126 11.46 -4.82 -9.29
C ARG A 126 10.40 -3.75 -9.13
N LEU A 127 9.41 -3.98 -8.26
CA LEU A 127 8.50 -2.94 -7.78
C LEU A 127 9.04 -2.33 -6.48
N GLN A 128 8.86 -1.02 -6.31
CA GLN A 128 9.34 -0.27 -5.14
C GLN A 128 8.16 0.20 -4.31
N ALA A 129 8.18 -0.10 -3.01
CA ALA A 129 7.27 0.50 -2.05
C ALA A 129 7.70 1.94 -1.78
N PRO A 130 6.93 2.96 -2.21
CA PRO A 130 7.34 4.34 -2.07
C PRO A 130 7.18 4.79 -0.62
N THR A 131 8.21 5.43 -0.07
CA THR A 131 8.01 6.23 1.13
C THR A 131 7.08 7.38 0.77
N HIS A 132 5.98 7.50 1.49
CA HIS A 132 4.95 8.49 1.21
C HIS A 132 4.47 9.15 2.50
N ARG A 133 3.89 10.34 2.35
CA ARG A 133 3.35 11.16 3.45
C ARG A 133 2.10 11.91 2.98
N VAL A 134 1.34 12.45 3.92
CA VAL A 134 0.25 13.38 3.61
C VAL A 134 0.59 14.73 4.20
N VAL A 135 0.46 15.77 3.38
CA VAL A 135 0.50 17.16 3.84
C VAL A 135 -0.87 17.79 3.61
N THR A 136 -1.31 18.62 4.55
CA THR A 136 -2.52 19.43 4.39
C THR A 136 -2.13 20.83 3.94
N ARG A 137 -2.92 21.41 3.03
CA ARG A 137 -2.71 22.76 2.48
C ARG A 137 -4.06 23.39 2.17
N GLY A 138 -4.11 24.72 2.26
CA GLY A 138 -5.30 25.49 1.90
C GLY A 138 -6.39 25.42 2.97
N ASP A 139 -7.64 25.56 2.54
CA ASP A 139 -8.82 25.80 3.37
C ASP A 139 -9.83 24.65 3.36
N LYS A 140 -9.49 23.51 2.73
CA LYS A 140 -10.36 22.33 2.64
C LYS A 140 -9.75 21.12 3.32
N GLU A 141 -10.54 20.47 4.16
CA GLU A 141 -10.16 19.20 4.77
C GLU A 141 -10.05 18.10 3.72
N ARG A 142 -9.01 17.27 3.84
CA ARG A 142 -8.84 16.09 3.00
C ARG A 142 -9.53 14.91 3.64
N LEU A 143 -10.44 14.30 2.88
CA LEU A 143 -11.07 13.02 3.22
C LEU A 143 -10.55 11.97 2.25
N ALA A 144 -10.04 10.85 2.77
CA ALA A 144 -9.54 9.76 1.96
C ALA A 144 -10.17 8.42 2.37
N PHE A 145 -10.51 7.62 1.37
CA PHE A 145 -10.77 6.20 1.51
C PHE A 145 -9.56 5.43 1.01
N ILE A 146 -9.11 4.47 1.81
CA ILE A 146 -7.97 3.62 1.51
C ILE A 146 -8.39 2.18 1.69
N LEU A 147 -8.16 1.34 0.68
CA LEU A 147 -8.22 -0.11 0.79
C LEU A 147 -6.79 -0.67 0.81
N PHE A 148 -6.43 -1.40 1.85
CA PHE A 148 -5.19 -2.14 1.93
C PHE A 148 -5.43 -3.60 1.54
N ALA A 149 -4.63 -4.12 0.62
CA ALA A 149 -4.51 -5.54 0.34
C ALA A 149 -3.39 -6.11 1.21
N VAL A 150 -3.72 -7.12 2.02
CA VAL A 150 -2.82 -7.65 3.05
C VAL A 150 -2.82 -9.19 3.04
N PRO A 151 -1.63 -9.82 3.19
CA PRO A 151 -1.55 -11.26 3.36
C PRO A 151 -2.09 -11.67 4.74
N LYS A 152 -2.53 -12.93 4.89
CA LYS A 152 -2.77 -13.53 6.21
C LYS A 152 -1.43 -13.79 6.92
N GLN A 153 -1.46 -13.93 8.24
CA GLN A 153 -0.26 -14.02 9.09
C GLN A 153 0.71 -15.15 8.66
N ASP A 154 0.18 -16.31 8.30
CA ASP A 154 0.96 -17.49 7.91
C ASP A 154 1.38 -17.50 6.43
N THR A 155 1.02 -16.47 5.64
CA THR A 155 1.43 -16.39 4.23
C THR A 155 2.94 -16.32 4.12
N LEU A 156 3.51 -17.23 3.31
CA LEU A 156 4.92 -17.23 2.96
C LEU A 156 5.17 -16.22 1.83
N ILE A 157 5.98 -15.21 2.11
CA ILE A 157 6.46 -14.25 1.12
C ILE A 157 7.72 -14.82 0.50
N LYS A 158 7.66 -15.10 -0.81
CA LYS A 158 8.75 -15.71 -1.56
C LYS A 158 8.85 -15.09 -2.95
N VAL A 159 10.07 -14.85 -3.40
CA VAL A 159 10.36 -14.40 -4.75
C VAL A 159 10.07 -15.52 -5.77
N PRO A 160 9.28 -15.27 -6.83
CA PRO A 160 9.18 -16.14 -8.00
C PRO A 160 10.55 -16.48 -8.57
N SER A 161 10.81 -17.76 -8.85
CA SER A 161 12.11 -18.20 -9.39
C SER A 161 12.47 -17.52 -10.70
N GLU A 162 11.46 -17.23 -11.52
CA GLU A 162 11.55 -16.60 -12.83
C GLU A 162 11.93 -15.11 -12.75
N LEU A 163 11.90 -14.51 -11.56
CA LEU A 163 12.39 -13.15 -11.33
C LEU A 163 13.85 -13.09 -10.82
N VAL A 164 14.51 -14.25 -10.71
CA VAL A 164 15.89 -14.41 -10.27
C VAL A 164 16.75 -14.90 -11.42
N ASP A 165 17.75 -14.11 -11.79
CA ASP A 165 18.69 -14.38 -12.88
C ASP A 165 20.08 -13.79 -12.56
N GLU A 166 21.04 -13.91 -13.48
CA GLU A 166 22.40 -13.39 -13.28
C GLU A 166 22.44 -11.86 -13.12
N ASP A 167 21.55 -11.13 -13.81
CA ASP A 167 21.45 -9.67 -13.74
C ASP A 167 20.61 -9.21 -12.52
N HIS A 168 19.74 -10.07 -12.02
CA HIS A 168 18.81 -9.84 -10.91
C HIS A 168 18.92 -10.97 -9.87
N PRO A 169 20.02 -11.03 -9.10
CA PRO A 169 20.18 -12.05 -8.06
C PRO A 169 19.08 -11.95 -7.00
N LEU A 170 18.89 -13.03 -6.24
CA LEU A 170 17.90 -13.07 -5.17
C LEU A 170 18.23 -12.01 -4.11
N ARG A 171 17.29 -11.08 -3.86
CA ARG A 171 17.46 -9.96 -2.92
C ARG A 171 16.78 -10.18 -1.58
N TYR A 172 15.78 -11.05 -1.55
CA TYR A 172 15.02 -11.34 -0.33
C TYR A 172 14.91 -12.84 -0.13
N LYS A 173 15.39 -13.34 1.01
CA LYS A 173 15.13 -14.72 1.44
C LYS A 173 13.64 -14.89 1.78
N PRO A 174 13.06 -16.09 1.68
CA PRO A 174 11.67 -16.33 2.07
C PRO A 174 11.42 -16.03 3.55
N PHE A 175 10.27 -15.46 3.89
CA PHE A 175 9.84 -15.16 5.25
C PHE A 175 8.32 -15.21 5.37
N LYS A 176 7.78 -15.44 6.57
CA LYS A 176 6.34 -15.33 6.78
C LYS A 176 5.92 -13.89 7.07
N TYR A 177 4.70 -13.53 6.71
CA TYR A 177 4.18 -12.19 6.99
C TYR A 177 4.14 -11.87 8.49
N GLU A 178 3.79 -12.83 9.35
CA GLU A 178 3.83 -12.68 10.81
C GLU A 178 5.21 -12.26 11.33
N ASP A 179 6.28 -12.94 10.88
CA ASP A 179 7.64 -12.64 11.28
C ASP A 179 8.04 -11.20 10.92
N PHE A 180 7.57 -10.72 9.76
CA PHE A 180 7.82 -9.35 9.32
C PHE A 180 7.09 -8.31 10.16
N ILE A 181 5.83 -8.56 10.48
CA ILE A 181 5.03 -7.65 11.31
C ILE A 181 5.58 -7.61 12.74
N ASP A 182 5.93 -8.75 13.32
CA ASP A 182 6.54 -8.82 14.65
C ASP A 182 7.89 -8.11 14.69
N PHE A 183 8.73 -8.31 13.67
CA PHE A 183 10.02 -7.60 13.55
C PHE A 183 9.84 -6.09 13.42
N HIS A 184 8.83 -5.63 12.67
CA HIS A 184 8.51 -4.22 12.53
C HIS A 184 8.14 -3.57 13.88
N TYR A 185 7.25 -4.21 14.66
CA TYR A 185 6.80 -3.67 15.94
C TYR A 185 7.86 -3.77 17.05
N THR A 186 8.74 -4.77 17.01
CA THR A 186 9.79 -4.97 18.03
C THR A 186 11.00 -4.07 17.84
N THR A 187 11.45 -3.87 16.60
CA THR A 187 12.66 -3.07 16.35
C THR A 187 12.46 -1.57 16.49
N ARG A 188 11.21 -1.08 16.43
CA ARG A 188 10.86 0.36 16.39
C ARG A 188 11.64 1.14 15.32
N THR A 189 12.22 0.44 14.34
CA THR A 189 12.90 1.07 13.21
C THR A 189 11.89 1.28 12.11
N GLU A 190 11.81 2.50 11.58
CA GLU A 190 10.89 2.81 10.47
C GLU A 190 11.54 2.58 9.10
N LYS A 191 12.88 2.45 9.06
CA LYS A 191 13.67 2.42 7.82
C LYS A 191 14.26 1.05 7.57
N GLY A 192 14.05 0.56 6.34
CA GLY A 192 14.72 -0.65 5.85
C GLY A 192 14.33 -1.92 6.59
N VAL A 193 13.14 -1.98 7.20
CA VAL A 193 12.68 -3.12 8.00
C VAL A 193 12.69 -4.41 7.17
N LEU A 194 12.19 -4.32 5.94
CA LEU A 194 12.16 -5.44 5.00
C LEU A 194 13.57 -5.92 4.67
N GLU A 195 14.48 -5.00 4.35
CA GLU A 195 15.87 -5.31 4.05
C GLU A 195 16.61 -5.91 5.25
N GLN A 196 16.37 -5.43 6.46
CA GLN A 196 16.99 -5.98 7.67
C GLN A 196 16.51 -7.41 7.97
N LEU A 197 15.22 -7.69 7.79
CA LEU A 197 14.67 -9.02 8.05
C LEU A 197 15.05 -10.02 6.97
N ALA A 198 14.80 -9.66 5.71
CA ALA A 198 14.76 -10.58 4.58
C ALA A 198 15.86 -10.33 3.55
N GLY A 199 16.57 -9.20 3.62
CA GLY A 199 17.62 -8.86 2.65
C GLY A 199 18.76 -9.88 2.60
N ILE A 200 19.36 -10.02 1.42
CA ILE A 200 20.59 -10.78 1.15
C ILE A 200 21.69 -9.80 0.71
#